data_AF-A0A813UJ21-F1
#
_entry.id   AF-A0A813UJ21-F1
#
_cell.length_a   1.000
_cell.length_b   1.000
_cell.length_c   1.000
_cell.angle_alpha   90.00
_cell.angle_beta   90.00
_cell.angle_gamma   90.00
#
_symmetry.space_group_name_H-M   'P 1'
#
loop_
_entity.id
_entity.type
_entity.pdbx_description
1 polymer ?
#
loop_
_entity_poly.entity_id
_entity_poly.type
_entity_poly.pdbx_seq_one_letter_code
_entity_poly.pdbx_strand_id
1 'polypeptide(L)'
;MLKRHIIQQTDLSTDAKNAPDLLKVTMAAYDTITIDLERHVQYDAEHFEDRQYALFTGVQIHGPNGMDYCWVGKASLLNKGILSPLVLPATNNPMSTIGILDEQH
;
A
#
# COMPACT_ATOMS: atom_id res chain seq x y z
N MET A 1 4.63 -3.84 -17.82
CA MET A 1 5.53 -3.24 -16.81
C MET A 1 5.31 -3.87 -15.44
N LEU A 2 4.14 -3.71 -14.81
CA LEU A 2 3.83 -4.25 -13.45
C LEU A 2 4.06 -5.76 -13.27
N LYS A 3 3.55 -6.61 -14.17
CA LYS A 3 3.73 -8.08 -14.08
C LYS A 3 5.20 -8.49 -13.97
N ARG A 4 6.07 -7.91 -14.81
CA ARG A 4 7.51 -8.20 -14.81
C ARG A 4 8.15 -7.77 -13.50
N HIS A 5 7.75 -6.60 -13.00
CA HIS A 5 8.29 -6.04 -11.76
C HIS A 5 7.93 -6.89 -10.54
N ILE A 6 6.67 -7.31 -10.43
CA ILE A 6 6.21 -8.21 -9.36
C ILE A 6 6.98 -9.54 -9.40
N ILE A 7 7.12 -10.16 -10.58
CA ILE A 7 7.88 -11.42 -10.73
C ILE A 7 9.37 -11.24 -10.40
N GLN A 8 9.96 -10.06 -10.65
CA GLN A 8 11.36 -9.79 -10.34
C GLN A 8 11.61 -9.52 -8.86
N GLN A 9 10.61 -9.02 -8.14
CA GLN A 9 10.72 -8.67 -6.72
C GLN A 9 10.18 -9.78 -5.78
N THR A 10 9.54 -10.82 -6.32
CA THR A 10 8.88 -11.88 -5.54
C THR A 10 9.07 -13.28 -6.13
N ASP A 11 8.89 -14.32 -5.32
CA ASP A 11 8.96 -15.73 -5.75
C ASP A 11 7.66 -16.24 -6.38
N LEU A 12 6.85 -15.36 -6.99
CA LEU A 12 5.58 -15.73 -7.58
C LEU A 12 5.78 -16.66 -8.80
N SER A 13 5.18 -17.84 -8.72
CA SER A 13 5.13 -18.79 -9.82
C SER A 13 4.44 -18.19 -11.05
N THR A 14 5.05 -18.38 -12.21
CA THR A 14 4.47 -18.00 -13.51
C THR A 14 3.93 -19.21 -14.27
N ASP A 15 4.08 -20.42 -13.72
CA ASP A 15 3.58 -21.66 -14.29
C ASP A 15 2.06 -21.73 -14.09
N ALA A 16 1.33 -21.88 -15.19
CA ALA A 16 -0.13 -22.00 -15.18
C ALA A 16 -0.63 -23.23 -14.40
N LYS A 17 0.19 -24.29 -14.27
CA LYS A 17 -0.16 -25.49 -13.49
C LYS A 17 -0.02 -25.28 -11.99
N ASN A 18 0.78 -24.30 -11.59
CA ASN A 18 1.05 -23.95 -10.20
C ASN A 18 0.82 -22.45 -9.99
N ALA A 19 -0.32 -21.95 -10.50
CA ALA A 19 -0.64 -20.54 -10.44
C ALA A 19 -0.90 -20.11 -8.99
N PRO A 20 -0.34 -18.97 -8.54
CA PRO A 20 -0.60 -18.44 -7.22
C PRO A 20 -2.07 -18.00 -7.09
N ASP A 21 -2.62 -18.11 -5.89
CA ASP A 21 -3.95 -17.60 -5.58
C ASP A 21 -3.98 -16.05 -5.62
N LEU A 22 -5.20 -15.50 -5.73
CA LEU A 22 -5.40 -14.05 -5.86
C LEU A 22 -4.84 -13.27 -4.67
N LEU A 23 -4.92 -13.84 -3.46
CA LEU A 23 -4.41 -13.20 -2.26
C LEU A 23 -2.88 -13.05 -2.33
N LYS A 24 -2.16 -14.11 -2.70
CA LYS A 24 -0.70 -14.07 -2.89
C LYS A 24 -0.30 -13.04 -3.94
N VAL A 25 -1.00 -12.99 -5.07
CA VAL A 25 -0.74 -12.00 -6.12
C VAL A 25 -0.97 -10.58 -5.61
N THR A 26 -2.05 -10.37 -4.86
CA THR A 26 -2.39 -9.04 -4.32
C THR A 26 -1.36 -8.57 -3.29
N MET A 27 -0.94 -9.44 -2.38
CA MET A 27 0.08 -9.12 -1.38
C MET A 27 1.43 -8.85 -2.02
N ALA A 28 1.85 -9.65 -3.00
CA ALA A 28 3.08 -9.40 -3.74
C ALA A 28 3.07 -8.07 -4.50
N ALA A 29 1.91 -7.70 -5.08
CA ALA A 29 1.74 -6.40 -5.71
C ALA A 29 1.84 -5.26 -4.68
N TYR A 30 1.16 -5.40 -3.54
CA TYR A 30 1.24 -4.45 -2.43
C TYR A 30 2.68 -4.26 -1.94
N ASP A 31 3.43 -5.34 -1.71
CA ASP A 31 4.82 -5.28 -1.25
C ASP A 31 5.70 -4.56 -2.27
N THR A 32 5.57 -4.94 -3.55
CA THR A 32 6.32 -4.33 -4.66
C THR A 32 6.07 -2.83 -4.76
N ILE A 33 4.80 -2.41 -4.73
CA ILE A 33 4.41 -1.00 -4.81
C ILE A 33 4.90 -0.24 -3.58
N THR A 34 4.78 -0.83 -2.39
CA THR A 34 5.22 -0.21 -1.14
C THR A 34 6.73 0.01 -1.15
N ILE A 35 7.52 -0.96 -1.61
CA ILE A 35 8.99 -0.83 -1.73
C ILE A 35 9.37 0.29 -2.69
N ASP A 36 8.74 0.37 -3.87
CA ASP A 36 9.04 1.44 -4.82
C ASP A 36 8.67 2.82 -4.28
N LEU A 37 7.53 2.90 -3.59
CA LEU A 37 7.09 4.13 -2.97
C LEU A 37 8.04 4.56 -1.84
N GLU A 38 8.48 3.63 -0.99
CA GLU A 38 9.48 3.89 0.05
C GLU A 38 10.80 4.41 -0.55
N ARG A 39 11.25 3.86 -1.69
CA ARG A 39 12.43 4.38 -2.40
C ARG A 39 12.25 5.83 -2.86
N HIS A 40 11.08 6.19 -3.39
CA HIS A 40 10.79 7.57 -3.78
C HIS A 40 10.72 8.51 -2.57
N VAL A 41 10.09 8.08 -1.48
CA VAL A 41 10.00 8.88 -0.25
C VAL A 41 11.37 9.06 0.40
N GLN A 42 12.25 8.05 0.32
CA GLN A 42 13.63 8.16 0.80
C GLN A 42 14.43 9.17 -0.04
N TYR A 43 14.27 9.14 -1.37
CA TYR A 43 14.85 10.16 -2.24
C TYR A 43 14.36 11.55 -1.85
N ASP A 44 13.06 11.69 -1.58
CA ASP A 44 12.49 12.96 -1.14
C ASP A 44 13.07 13.44 0.19
N ALA A 45 13.27 12.51 1.14
CA ALA A 45 13.86 12.79 2.43
C ALA A 45 15.29 13.33 2.33
N GLU A 46 16.07 12.81 1.38
CA GLU A 46 17.48 13.18 1.17
C GLU A 46 17.64 14.50 0.40
N HIS A 47 16.67 14.89 -0.42
CA HIS A 47 16.81 16.00 -1.37
C HIS A 47 15.90 17.20 -1.08
N PHE A 48 14.86 17.04 -0.24
CA PHE A 48 13.90 18.10 0.05
C PHE A 48 13.61 18.21 1.55
N GLU A 49 14.47 18.97 2.24
CA GLU A 49 14.41 19.21 3.69
C GLU A 49 13.13 19.91 4.17
N ASP A 50 12.35 20.54 3.29
CA ASP A 50 11.13 21.27 3.67
C ASP A 50 9.84 20.47 3.44
N ARG A 51 9.92 19.28 2.81
CA ARG A 51 8.72 18.49 2.53
C ARG A 51 8.16 17.86 3.81
N GLN A 52 6.83 17.92 3.93
CA GLN A 52 6.10 17.27 5.00
C GLN A 52 4.82 16.63 4.44
N TYR A 53 4.71 15.33 4.56
CA TYR A 53 3.51 14.58 4.17
C TYR A 53 3.46 13.23 4.88
N ALA A 54 2.24 12.73 5.05
CA ALA A 54 2.01 11.37 5.52
C ALA A 54 1.85 10.42 4.33
N LEU A 55 2.39 9.22 4.48
CA LEU A 55 2.25 8.11 3.56
C LEU A 55 1.35 7.06 4.20
N PHE A 56 0.36 6.59 3.45
CA PHE A 56 -0.48 5.46 3.84
C PHE A 56 -0.50 4.46 2.68
N THR A 57 -0.16 3.21 2.96
CA THR A 57 -0.29 2.11 2.00
C THR A 57 -1.28 1.10 2.53
N GLY A 58 -1.90 0.36 1.62
CA GLY A 58 -2.89 -0.66 1.96
C GLY A 58 -3.41 -1.37 0.73
N VAL A 59 -4.40 -2.21 0.95
CA VAL A 59 -5.11 -2.94 -0.10
C VAL A 59 -6.58 -2.58 -0.03
N GLN A 60 -7.08 -1.98 -1.11
CA GLN A 60 -8.51 -1.77 -1.30
C GLN A 60 -9.17 -3.08 -1.71
N ILE A 61 -10.24 -3.43 -1.01
CA ILE A 61 -11.00 -4.65 -1.20
C ILE A 61 -12.43 -4.25 -1.55
N HIS A 62 -12.83 -4.58 -2.77
CA HIS A 62 -14.20 -4.40 -3.22
C HIS A 62 -15.08 -5.53 -2.69
N GLY A 63 -15.95 -5.20 -1.73
CA GLY A 63 -16.90 -6.11 -1.13
C GLY A 63 -18.24 -6.18 -1.86
N PRO A 64 -19.13 -7.08 -1.45
CA PRO A 64 -20.47 -7.18 -2.03
C PRO A 64 -21.30 -5.92 -1.76
N ASN A 65 -22.31 -5.67 -2.61
CA ASN A 65 -23.26 -4.57 -2.47
C ASN A 65 -22.63 -3.16 -2.47
N GLY A 66 -21.49 -2.99 -3.16
CA GLY A 66 -20.83 -1.69 -3.28
C GLY A 66 -20.08 -1.25 -2.01
N MET A 67 -19.86 -2.16 -1.07
CA MET A 67 -19.09 -1.88 0.14
C MET A 67 -17.60 -2.03 -0.14
N ASP A 68 -16.84 -0.95 0.00
CA ASP A 68 -15.38 -0.98 -0.08
C ASP A 68 -14.74 -1.05 1.31
N TYR A 69 -13.70 -1.87 1.41
CA TYR A 69 -12.87 -2.01 2.60
C TYR A 69 -11.43 -1.65 2.27
N CYS A 70 -10.68 -1.21 3.27
CA CYS A 70 -9.24 -1.02 3.14
C CYS A 70 -8.53 -1.83 4.21
N TRP A 71 -7.71 -2.79 3.77
CA TRP A 71 -6.72 -3.37 4.65
C TRP A 71 -5.56 -2.39 4.76
N VAL A 72 -5.32 -1.91 5.97
CA VAL A 72 -4.28 -0.92 6.24
C VAL A 72 -2.94 -1.63 6.37
N GLY A 73 -1.99 -1.19 5.54
CA GLY A 73 -0.62 -1.69 5.52
C GLY A 73 0.31 -0.83 6.38
N LYS A 74 1.22 -0.09 5.74
CA LYS A 74 2.16 0.80 6.43
C LYS A 74 1.64 2.23 6.47
N ALA A 75 2.01 2.94 7.53
CA ALA A 75 1.90 4.39 7.57
C ALA A 75 3.20 5.01 8.06
N SER A 76 3.55 6.15 7.46
CA SER A 76 4.78 6.87 7.79
C SER A 76 4.55 8.37 7.64
N LEU A 77 5.36 9.18 8.32
CA LEU A 77 5.41 10.62 8.19
C LEU A 77 6.80 11.00 7.68
N LEU A 78 6.86 11.66 6.52
CA LEU A 78 8.02 12.44 6.17
C LEU A 78 7.85 13.82 6.81
N ASN A 79 8.81 14.22 7.64
CA ASN A 79 8.85 15.55 8.23
C ASN A 79 10.29 16.04 8.25
N LYS A 80 10.54 17.11 7.49
CA LYS A 80 11.85 17.76 7.40
C LYS A 80 13.00 16.81 7.09
N GLY A 81 12.86 16.03 6.01
CA GLY A 81 13.86 15.05 5.61
C GLY A 81 13.95 13.80 6.50
N ILE A 82 13.10 13.68 7.53
CA ILE A 82 13.08 12.50 8.42
C ILE A 82 11.82 11.69 8.15
N LEU A 83 12.00 10.47 7.66
CA LEU A 83 10.92 9.49 7.51
C LEU A 83 10.76 8.69 8.81
N SER A 84 9.59 8.76 9.44
CA SER A 84 9.28 8.04 10.67
C SER A 84 8.02 7.19 10.51
N PRO A 85 8.00 5.94 11.01
CA PRO A 85 6.78 5.12 10.99
C PRO A 85 5.70 5.72 11.89
N LEU A 86 4.45 5.64 11.45
CA LEU A 86 3.27 6.00 12.23
C LEU A 86 2.61 4.72 12.74
N VAL A 87 2.43 4.61 14.05
CA VAL A 87 1.60 3.56 14.65
C VAL A 87 0.16 4.00 14.51
N LEU A 88 -0.56 3.37 13.59
CA LEU A 88 -2.00 3.57 13.50
C LEU A 88 -2.66 2.88 14.68
N PRO A 89 -3.63 3.54 15.35
CA PRO A 89 -4.38 2.88 16.40
C PRO A 89 -5.00 1.63 15.79
N ALA A 90 -4.71 0.47 16.38
CA ALA A 90 -5.36 -0.76 15.98
C ALA A 90 -6.86 -0.53 16.14
N THR A 91 -7.56 -0.37 15.03
CA THR A 91 -9.00 -0.45 15.06
C THR A 91 -9.25 -1.86 15.57
N ASN A 92 -9.87 -1.95 16.73
CA ASN A 92 -10.43 -3.16 17.34
C ASN A 92 -11.53 -3.80 16.47
N ASN A 93 -11.52 -3.49 15.17
CA ASN A 93 -12.27 -4.02 14.07
C ASN A 93 -11.32 -4.05 12.85
N PRO A 94 -10.92 -5.21 12.32
CA PRO A 94 -9.97 -5.32 11.19
C PRO A 94 -10.52 -4.79 9.85
N MET A 95 -11.73 -4.24 9.84
CA MET A 95 -12.36 -3.57 8.71
C MET A 95 -12.73 -2.14 9.10
N SER A 96 -11.78 -1.21 9.01
CA SER A 96 -12.14 0.20 8.95
C SER A 96 -12.73 0.47 7.56
N THR A 97 -14.04 0.69 7.52
CA THR A 97 -14.73 1.22 6.34
C THR A 97 -14.14 2.60 6.04
N ILE A 98 -13.39 2.73 4.95
CA ILE A 98 -13.10 4.04 4.39
C ILE A 98 -14.40 4.49 3.72
N GLY A 99 -15.17 5.32 4.41
CA GLY A 99 -16.23 6.09 3.77
C GLY A 99 -15.56 6.97 2.73
N ILE A 100 -15.68 6.59 1.45
CA ILE A 100 -15.47 7.53 0.36
C ILE A 100 -16.49 8.64 0.62
N LEU A 101 -16.00 9.85 0.88
CA LEU A 101 -16.85 11.03 0.98
C LEU A 101 -17.57 11.14 -0.37
N ASP A 102 -18.86 10.84 -0.38
CA ASP A 102 -19.74 11.17 -1.48
C ASP A 102 -19.70 12.69 -1.60
N GLU A 103 -19.04 13.21 -2.65
CA GLU A 103 -19.17 14.60 -3.04
C GLU A 103 -20.61 14.81 -3.52
N GLN A 104 -21.50 15.19 -2.59
CA GLN A 104 -22.81 15.69 -2.94
C GLN A 104 -22.67 17.14 -3.43
N HIS A 105 -22.72 17.29 -4.75
CA HIS A 105 -23.09 18.52 -5.44
C HIS A 105 -24.53 18.44 -5.93
#